data_AF-A0A0A9CXE0-F1
#
_entry.id   AF-A0A0A9CXE0-F1
#
_cell.length_a   1.000
_cell.length_b   1.000
_cell.length_c   1.000
_cell.angle_alpha   90.00
_cell.angle_beta   90.00
_cell.angle_gamma   90.00
#
_symmetry.space_group_name_H-M   'P 1'
#
loop_
_entity.id
_entity.type
_entity.pdbx_description
1 polymer ?
#
loop_
_entity_poly.entity_id
_entity_poly.type
_entity_poly.pdbx_seq_one_letter_code
_entity_poly.pdbx_strand_id
1 'polypeptide(L)'
;MNPTRLSFIRSTLCRHFRRDPYSSMPLEGLKVIDVGCGGGILSEPLARMGATVTAIDAVDKNIKIASIHAACDPTTASIEYCCTTAGLSLSSASCHLINHSLSLVLPVT
;
A
#
# COMPACT_ATOMS: atom_id res chain seq x y z
N MET A 1 3.82 12.42 2.97
CA MET A 1 3.49 12.24 1.54
C MET A 1 3.06 13.57 0.95
N ASN A 2 3.44 13.92 -0.28
CA ASN A 2 2.85 15.08 -0.97
C ASN A 2 1.37 14.77 -1.32
N PRO A 3 0.38 15.59 -0.92
CA PRO A 3 -1.03 15.37 -1.21
C PRO A 3 -1.36 15.12 -2.69
N THR A 4 -0.63 15.77 -3.61
CA THR A 4 -0.80 15.59 -5.05
C THR A 4 -0.48 14.15 -5.48
N ARG A 5 0.57 13.54 -4.92
CA ARG A 5 0.96 12.16 -5.23
C ARG A 5 -0.10 11.17 -4.75
N LEU A 6 -0.63 11.38 -3.54
CA LEU A 6 -1.68 10.52 -2.98
C LEU A 6 -2.99 10.63 -3.79
N SER A 7 -3.40 11.85 -4.14
CA SER A 7 -4.59 12.07 -4.98
C SER A 7 -4.45 11.40 -6.34
N PHE A 8 -3.26 11.50 -6.96
CA PHE A 8 -2.97 10.82 -8.22
C PHE A 8 -3.04 9.30 -8.12
N ILE A 9 -2.47 8.70 -7.06
CA ILE A 9 -2.55 7.25 -6.80
C ILE A 9 -4.00 6.82 -6.65
N ARG A 10 -4.77 7.48 -5.76
CA ARG A 10 -6.19 7.19 -5.55
C ARG A 10 -6.97 7.25 -6.86
N SER A 11 -6.86 8.35 -7.60
CA SER A 11 -7.59 8.54 -8.87
C SER A 11 -7.20 7.50 -9.93
N THR A 12 -5.93 7.09 -9.96
CA THR A 12 -5.46 6.05 -10.89
C THR A 12 -6.01 4.67 -10.52
N LEU A 13 -5.95 4.28 -9.25
CA LEU A 13 -6.52 3.02 -8.77
C LEU A 13 -8.03 2.99 -8.98
N CYS A 14 -8.73 4.06 -8.61
CA CYS A 14 -10.18 4.13 -8.76
C CYS A 14 -10.58 4.02 -10.24
N ARG A 15 -9.88 4.69 -11.15
CA ARG A 15 -10.14 4.56 -12.59
C ARG A 15 -9.85 3.15 -13.11
N HIS A 16 -8.76 2.53 -12.66
CA HIS A 16 -8.39 1.18 -13.09
C HIS A 16 -9.40 0.12 -12.62
N PHE A 17 -9.81 0.18 -11.36
CA PHE A 17 -10.75 -0.76 -10.74
C PHE A 17 -12.22 -0.34 -10.88
N ARG A 18 -12.52 0.71 -11.64
CA ARG A 18 -13.87 1.27 -11.86
C ARG A 18 -14.61 1.58 -10.54
N ARG A 19 -13.94 2.31 -9.66
CA ARG A 19 -14.45 2.75 -8.35
C ARG A 19 -14.63 4.26 -8.30
N ASP A 20 -15.45 4.70 -7.35
CA ASP A 20 -15.65 6.12 -7.07
C ASP A 20 -14.53 6.66 -6.15
N PRO A 21 -13.68 7.60 -6.61
CA PRO A 21 -12.62 8.20 -5.79
C PRO A 21 -13.15 9.12 -4.67
N TYR A 22 -14.44 9.44 -4.65
CA TYR A 22 -15.09 10.28 -3.63
C TYR A 22 -15.86 9.46 -2.58
N SER A 23 -15.90 8.13 -2.72
CA SER A 23 -16.41 7.22 -1.69
C SER A 23 -15.63 7.38 -0.38
N SER A 24 -16.27 7.06 0.75
CA SER A 24 -15.63 7.04 2.07
C SER A 24 -14.51 6.01 2.17
N MET A 25 -14.62 4.88 1.45
CA MET A 25 -13.63 3.80 1.38
C MET A 25 -13.36 3.43 -0.09
N PRO A 26 -12.66 4.29 -0.86
CA PRO A 26 -12.54 4.11 -2.31
C PRO A 26 -11.72 2.87 -2.69
N LEU A 27 -10.91 2.32 -1.78
CA LEU A 27 -10.04 1.17 -2.02
C LEU A 27 -10.49 -0.09 -1.27
N GLU A 28 -11.71 -0.11 -0.71
CA GLU A 28 -12.25 -1.23 0.07
C GLU A 28 -12.16 -2.59 -0.64
N GLY A 29 -11.54 -3.59 -0.01
CA GLY A 29 -11.40 -4.92 -0.59
C GLY A 29 -10.34 -5.05 -1.69
N LEU A 30 -9.57 -3.99 -1.98
CA LEU A 30 -8.34 -4.14 -2.76
C LEU A 30 -7.22 -4.66 -1.88
N LYS A 31 -6.53 -5.69 -2.36
CA LYS A 31 -5.25 -6.15 -1.83
C LYS A 31 -4.12 -5.45 -2.57
N VAL A 32 -3.23 -4.79 -1.84
CA VAL A 32 -2.15 -3.96 -2.38
C VAL A 32 -0.82 -4.40 -1.79
N ILE A 33 0.24 -4.41 -2.61
CA ILE A 33 1.62 -4.51 -2.13
C ILE A 33 2.33 -3.17 -2.33
N ASP A 34 2.88 -2.59 -1.26
CA ASP A 34 3.73 -1.39 -1.28
C ASP A 34 5.21 -1.80 -1.21
N VAL A 35 5.91 -1.75 -2.34
CA VAL A 35 7.32 -2.18 -2.43
C VAL A 35 8.27 -1.02 -2.19
N GLY A 36 9.18 -1.20 -1.25
CA GLY A 36 10.03 -0.10 -0.77
C GLY A 36 9.20 0.90 0.01
N CYS A 37 8.36 0.41 0.92
CA CYS A 37 7.40 1.23 1.67
C CYS A 37 8.06 2.26 2.59
N GLY A 38 9.37 2.12 2.86
CA GLY A 38 10.09 2.96 3.80
C GLY A 38 9.39 2.98 5.15
N GLY A 39 9.16 4.19 5.69
CA GLY A 39 8.44 4.39 6.95
C GLY A 39 6.92 4.29 6.88
N GLY A 40 6.33 3.66 5.86
CA GLY A 40 4.87 3.42 5.77
C GLY A 40 4.03 4.59 5.23
N ILE A 41 4.68 5.63 4.69
CA ILE A 41 4.06 6.91 4.31
C ILE A 41 2.93 6.77 3.27
N LEU A 42 3.05 5.79 2.36
CA LEU A 42 2.01 5.48 1.36
C LEU A 42 1.06 4.37 1.86
N SER A 43 1.63 3.33 2.47
CA SER A 43 0.88 2.21 3.06
C SER A 43 -0.26 2.67 3.99
N GLU A 44 0.01 3.61 4.88
CA GLU A 44 -1.00 4.11 5.84
C GLU A 44 -2.23 4.76 5.17
N PRO A 45 -2.08 5.78 4.31
CA PRO A 45 -3.22 6.32 3.57
C PRO A 45 -4.00 5.28 2.75
N LEU A 46 -3.32 4.28 2.17
CA LEU A 46 -3.99 3.23 1.40
C LEU A 46 -4.89 2.38 2.31
N ALA A 47 -4.39 1.98 3.49
CA ALA A 47 -5.17 1.28 4.50
C ALA A 47 -6.36 2.11 4.99
N ARG A 48 -6.14 3.40 5.28
CA ARG A 48 -7.21 4.35 5.68
C ARG A 48 -8.32 4.48 4.62
N MET A 49 -7.99 4.29 3.35
CA MET A 49 -8.95 4.29 2.23
C MET A 49 -9.64 2.92 2.01
N GLY A 50 -9.38 1.94 2.87
CA GLY A 50 -10.03 0.62 2.87
C GLY A 50 -9.22 -0.51 2.23
N ALA A 51 -7.98 -0.26 1.77
CA ALA A 51 -7.16 -1.34 1.22
C ALA A 51 -6.60 -2.27 2.32
N THR A 52 -6.37 -3.53 1.95
CA THR A 52 -5.49 -4.44 2.71
C THR A 52 -4.10 -4.34 2.11
N VAL A 53 -3.11 -3.96 2.92
CA VAL A 53 -1.77 -3.60 2.42
C VAL A 53 -0.72 -4.56 2.96
N THR A 54 0.07 -5.14 2.09
CA THR A 54 1.33 -5.78 2.46
C THR A 54 2.46 -4.83 2.08
N ALA A 55 3.18 -4.32 3.05
CA ALA A 55 4.21 -3.32 2.89
C ALA A 55 5.59 -3.95 3.10
N ILE A 56 6.46 -3.87 2.10
CA ILE A 56 7.77 -4.51 2.14
C ILE A 56 8.90 -3.49 1.97
N ASP A 57 9.98 -3.67 2.72
CA ASP A 57 11.20 -2.88 2.59
C ASP A 57 12.41 -3.74 2.95
N ALA A 58 13.53 -3.49 2.29
CA ALA A 58 14.77 -4.24 2.55
C ALA A 58 15.50 -3.77 3.83
N VAL A 59 15.11 -2.61 4.38
CA VAL A 59 15.74 -2.00 5.54
C VAL A 59 14.90 -2.23 6.80
N ASP A 60 15.37 -3.10 7.69
CA ASP A 60 14.70 -3.44 8.97
C ASP A 60 14.30 -2.22 9.81
N LYS A 61 15.17 -1.19 9.87
CA LYS A 61 14.88 0.04 10.59
C LYS A 61 13.64 0.76 10.06
N ASN A 62 13.41 0.75 8.75
CA ASN A 62 12.24 1.37 8.14
C ASN A 62 10.97 0.64 8.57
N ILE A 63 10.98 -0.70 8.48
CA ILE A 63 9.87 -1.55 8.90
C ILE A 63 9.54 -1.34 10.38
N LYS A 64 10.54 -1.30 11.26
CA LYS A 64 10.31 -1.03 12.69
C LYS A 64 9.62 0.32 12.93
N ILE A 65 10.07 1.37 12.26
CA ILE A 65 9.46 2.71 12.38
C ILE A 65 8.02 2.69 11.86
N ALA A 66 7.79 2.09 10.69
CA ALA A 66 6.47 2.00 10.08
C ALA A 66 5.48 1.22 10.95
N SER A 67 5.89 0.07 11.51
CA SER A 67 5.08 -0.73 12.41
C SER A 67 4.72 0.00 13.70
N ILE A 68 5.65 0.77 14.28
CA ILE A 68 5.38 1.57 15.49
C ILE A 68 4.33 2.65 15.19
N HIS A 69 4.47 3.38 14.08
CA HIS A 69 3.50 4.40 13.70
C HIS A 69 2.12 3.81 13.43
N ALA A 70 2.05 2.70 12.71
CA ALA A 70 0.79 2.02 12.42
C ALA A 70 0.12 1.49 13.71
N ALA A 71 0.88 0.97 14.66
CA ALA A 71 0.33 0.49 15.93
C ALA A 71 -0.37 1.60 16.76
N CYS A 72 -0.02 2.86 16.54
CA CYS A 72 -0.68 4.01 17.18
C CYS A 72 -2.01 4.39 16.52
N ASP A 73 -2.34 3.84 15.35
CA ASP A 73 -3.53 4.19 14.58
C ASP A 73 -4.36 2.95 14.20
N PRO A 74 -5.52 2.73 14.84
CA PRO A 74 -6.39 1.58 14.56
C PRO A 74 -6.83 1.47 13.09
N THR A 75 -6.89 2.59 12.35
CA THR A 75 -7.29 2.60 10.93
C THR A 75 -6.24 2.01 10.01
N THR A 76 -5.06 1.70 10.53
CA THR A 76 -3.94 1.10 9.80
C THR A 76 -3.72 -0.37 10.13
N ALA A 77 -4.63 -0.99 10.89
CA ALA A 77 -4.55 -2.40 11.30
C ALA A 77 -4.60 -3.40 10.11
N SER A 78 -5.01 -2.96 8.92
CA SER A 78 -5.01 -3.79 7.70
C SER A 78 -3.66 -3.83 6.98
N ILE A 79 -2.59 -3.27 7.58
CA ILE A 79 -1.24 -3.28 7.02
C ILE A 79 -0.40 -4.38 7.67
N GLU A 80 0.24 -5.19 6.84
CA GLU A 80 1.28 -6.13 7.25
C GLU A 80 2.65 -5.61 6.76
N TYR A 81 3.57 -5.34 7.69
CA TYR A 81 4.92 -4.87 7.37
C TYR A 81 5.94 -6.02 7.44
N CYS A 82 6.68 -6.24 6.34
CA CYS A 82 7.67 -7.31 6.23
C CYS A 82 9.05 -6.77 5.81
N CYS A 83 10.09 -7.10 6.57
CA CYS A 83 11.47 -6.83 6.17
C CYS A 83 11.93 -7.88 5.17
N THR A 84 11.82 -7.57 3.87
CA THR A 84 12.16 -8.49 2.78
C THR A 84 12.50 -7.74 1.50
N THR A 85 13.16 -8.40 0.56
CA THR A 85 13.42 -7.86 -0.78
C THR A 85 12.27 -8.21 -1.72
N ALA A 86 12.01 -7.33 -2.70
CA ALA A 86 10.88 -7.47 -3.62
C ALA A 86 10.85 -8.81 -4.37
N GLY A 87 12.03 -9.38 -4.69
CA GLY A 87 12.14 -10.63 -5.44
C GLY A 87 11.63 -11.87 -4.70
N LEU A 88 11.56 -11.85 -3.36
CA LEU A 88 11.21 -13.04 -2.57
C LEU A 88 9.70 -13.15 -2.28
N SER A 89 8.96 -12.04 -2.27
CA SER A 89 7.56 -12.00 -1.80
C SER A 89 6.50 -12.09 -2.90
N LEU A 90 6.88 -11.97 -4.19
CA LEU A 90 5.95 -11.88 -5.31
C LEU A 90 5.46 -13.25 -5.84
N SER A 91 5.86 -14.37 -5.23
CA SER A 91 5.67 -15.72 -5.78
C SER A 91 4.33 -16.39 -5.45
N SER A 92 3.46 -15.80 -4.63
CA SER A 92 2.26 -16.51 -4.11
C SER A 92 1.04 -15.67 -3.74
N ALA A 93 1.01 -14.36 -4.03
CA ALA A 93 -0.09 -13.49 -3.59
C ALA A 93 -0.87 -12.92 -4.79
N SER A 94 -2.17 -13.20 -4.88
CA SER A 94 -3.09 -12.43 -5.74
C SER A 94 -3.28 -11.02 -5.18
N CYS A 95 -2.45 -10.09 -5.63
CA CYS A 95 -2.37 -8.73 -5.10
C CYS A 95 -2.00 -7.73 -6.20
N HIS A 96 -2.27 -6.45 -5.94
CA HIS A 96 -1.95 -5.36 -6.86
C HIS A 96 -0.69 -4.64 -6.39
N LEU A 97 0.33 -4.61 -7.24
CA LEU A 97 1.58 -3.93 -6.92
C LEU A 97 1.43 -2.41 -7.04
N ILE A 98 1.90 -1.68 -6.03
CA ILE A 98 2.05 -0.23 -6.07
C ILE A 98 3.49 0.10 -5.68
N ASN A 99 4.22 0.74 -6.58
CA ASN A 99 5.50 1.37 -6.28
C ASN A 99 5.29 2.89 -6.20
N HIS A 100 6.05 3.56 -5.33
CA HIS A 100 6.18 5.01 -5.26
C HIS A 100 6.34 5.71 -6.64
N SER A 101 6.82 5.02 -7.68
CA SER A 101 6.98 5.52 -9.06
C SER A 101 5.82 5.22 -10.03
N LEU A 102 4.72 4.59 -9.57
CA LEU A 102 3.51 4.31 -10.36
C LEU A 102 3.71 3.43 -11.61
N SER A 103 4.75 2.60 -11.63
CA SER A 103 4.91 1.59 -12.66
C SER A 103 4.29 0.29 -12.16
N LEU A 104 3.22 -0.15 -12.83
CA LEU A 104 2.63 -1.50 -12.79
C LEU A 104 1.64 -1.81 -11.65
N VAL A 105 0.35 -1.51 -11.88
CA VAL A 105 -0.75 -2.31 -11.33
C VAL A 105 -0.81 -3.59 -12.19
N LEU A 106 0.06 -4.55 -11.91
CA LEU A 106 -0.06 -5.87 -12.51
C LEU A 106 -0.88 -6.78 -11.59
N PRO A 107 -1.75 -7.63 -12.15
CA PRO A 107 -2.19 -8.81 -11.42
C PRO A 107 -0.95 -9.66 -11.16
N VAL A 108 -0.59 -9.84 -9.90
CA VAL A 108 0.35 -10.90 -9.51
C VAL A 108 -0.46 -12.20 -9.54
N THR A 109 -0.21 -13.05 -10.54
CA THR A 109 -0.78 -14.41 -10.66
C THR A 109 0.09 -15.43 -9.95
#